data_AF-S4NCE3-F1
#
_entry.id   AF-S4NCE3-F1
#
_cell.length_a   1.000
_cell.length_b   1.000
_cell.length_c   1.000
_cell.angle_alpha   90.00
_cell.angle_beta   90.00
_cell.angle_gamma   90.00
#
_symmetry.space_group_name_H-M   'P 1'
#
loop_
_entity.id
_entity.type
_entity.pdbx_description
1 polymer ?
#
loop_
_entity_poly.entity_id
_entity_poly.type
_entity_poly.pdbx_seq_one_letter_code
_entity_poly.pdbx_strand_id
1 'polypeptide(L)'
;MENCSNYELYTKLTATSFASGLVSVAARHELERRADNGDGEAKMLLELHKLQPAKKPLHGHVVHSINPQPRKRKFIYTLRMKLGD
;
A
#
# COMPACT_ATOMS: atom_id res chain seq x y z
N MET A 1 -15.53 -17.27 13.18
CA MET A 1 -15.60 -16.82 11.78
C MET A 1 -16.35 -17.90 11.05
N GLU A 2 -17.55 -17.61 10.56
CA GLU A 2 -18.28 -18.56 9.69
C GLU A 2 -17.36 -18.96 8.53
N ASN A 3 -17.48 -20.20 8.08
CA ASN A 3 -16.54 -20.83 7.15
C ASN A 3 -16.72 -20.21 5.74
N CYS A 4 -16.25 -18.98 5.55
CA CYS A 4 -16.31 -18.28 4.27
C CYS A 4 -15.62 -19.13 3.20
N SER A 5 -16.25 -19.20 2.04
CA SER A 5 -15.67 -19.86 0.88
C SER A 5 -14.38 -19.13 0.46
N ASN A 6 -13.43 -19.86 -0.15
CA ASN A 6 -12.17 -19.29 -0.66
C ASN A 6 -12.43 -18.11 -1.62
N TYR A 7 -13.49 -18.21 -2.42
CA TYR A 7 -13.91 -17.14 -3.32
C TYR A 7 -14.42 -15.88 -2.57
N GLU A 8 -15.12 -16.03 -1.45
CA GLU A 8 -15.56 -14.90 -0.63
C GLU A 8 -14.39 -14.18 0.02
N LEU A 9 -13.36 -14.92 0.43
CA LEU A 9 -12.12 -14.33 0.94
C LEU A 9 -11.37 -13.59 -0.16
N TYR A 10 -11.36 -14.13 -1.38
CA TYR A 10 -10.74 -13.48 -2.54
C TYR A 10 -11.42 -12.17 -2.95
N THR A 11 -12.75 -12.10 -2.91
CA THR A 11 -13.47 -10.84 -3.21
C THR A 11 -13.16 -9.76 -2.17
N LYS A 12 -12.93 -10.14 -0.91
CA LYS A 12 -12.57 -9.24 0.20
C LYS A 12 -11.08 -8.85 0.22
N LEU A 13 -10.24 -9.52 -0.55
CA LEU A 13 -8.79 -9.27 -0.63
C LEU A 13 -8.45 -7.89 -1.20
N THR A 14 -9.34 -7.35 -2.05
CA THR A 14 -9.19 -5.99 -2.57
C THR A 14 -9.94 -5.01 -1.68
N ALA A 15 -9.21 -4.22 -0.90
CA ALA A 15 -9.81 -3.12 -0.15
C ALA A 15 -10.40 -2.07 -1.11
N THR A 16 -11.70 -1.79 -0.94
CA THR A 16 -12.43 -0.76 -1.69
C THR A 16 -12.56 0.56 -0.92
N SER A 17 -12.29 0.53 0.38
CA SER A 17 -12.37 1.66 1.31
C SER A 17 -11.44 1.46 2.51
N PHE A 18 -11.18 2.52 3.29
CA PHE A 18 -10.39 2.42 4.52
C PHE A 18 -10.96 1.39 5.51
N ALA A 19 -12.29 1.38 5.69
CA ALA A 19 -12.97 0.44 6.56
C ALA A 19 -12.77 -1.03 6.11
N SER A 20 -12.70 -1.27 4.80
CA SER A 20 -12.42 -2.60 4.25
C SER A 20 -10.94 -3.02 4.34
N GLY A 21 -10.04 -2.12 4.75
CA GLY A 21 -8.61 -2.40 4.88
C GLY A 21 -8.33 -3.54 5.87
N LEU A 22 -8.91 -3.46 7.07
CA LEU A 22 -8.77 -4.52 8.07
C LEU A 22 -9.35 -5.86 7.60
N VAL A 23 -10.47 -5.82 6.87
CA VAL A 23 -11.11 -7.00 6.31
C VAL A 23 -10.22 -7.65 5.25
N SER A 24 -9.56 -6.85 4.41
CA SER A 24 -8.66 -7.36 3.38
C SER A 24 -7.43 -8.05 3.96
N VAL A 25 -6.87 -7.50 5.05
CA VAL A 25 -5.76 -8.11 5.79
C VAL A 25 -6.19 -9.43 6.43
N ALA A 26 -7.35 -9.46 7.08
CA ALA A 26 -7.88 -10.68 7.68
C ALA A 26 -8.16 -11.77 6.63
N ALA A 27 -8.75 -11.38 5.48
CA ALA A 27 -9.03 -12.30 4.37
C ALA A 27 -7.76 -12.89 3.76
N ARG A 28 -6.71 -12.07 3.64
CA ARG A 28 -5.40 -12.50 3.17
C ARG A 28 -4.76 -13.51 4.12
N HIS A 29 -4.74 -13.23 5.42
CA HIS A 29 -4.20 -14.15 6.42
C HIS A 29 -4.91 -15.51 6.42
N GLU A 30 -6.24 -15.52 6.27
CA GLU A 30 -6.98 -16.77 6.23
C GLU A 30 -6.69 -17.57 4.95
N LEU A 31 -6.54 -16.92 3.79
CA LEU A 31 -6.14 -17.60 2.55
C LEU A 31 -4.70 -18.11 2.59
N GLU A 32 -3.78 -17.36 3.18
CA GLU A 32 -2.40 -17.81 3.41
C GLU A 32 -2.39 -19.04 4.33
N ARG A 33 -3.15 -19.00 5.43
CA ARG A 33 -3.31 -20.14 6.35
C ARG A 33 -3.88 -21.37 5.64
N ARG A 34 -4.85 -21.20 4.73
CA ARG A 34 -5.43 -22.32 3.96
C ARG A 34 -4.44 -22.87 2.93
N ALA A 35 -3.73 -22.00 2.24
CA ALA A 35 -2.68 -22.41 1.31
C ALA A 35 -1.56 -23.22 2.01
N ASP A 36 -1.17 -22.81 3.22
CA ASP A 36 -0.19 -23.53 4.04
C ASP A 36 -0.71 -24.91 4.52
N ASN A 37 -2.02 -25.05 4.68
CA ASN A 37 -2.67 -26.33 4.99
C ASN A 37 -2.92 -27.22 3.75
N GLY A 38 -2.39 -26.85 2.58
CA GLY A 38 -2.48 -27.64 1.36
C GLY A 38 -3.70 -27.36 0.49
N ASP A 39 -4.45 -26.27 0.76
CA ASP A 39 -5.54 -25.84 -0.12
C ASP A 39 -4.98 -25.21 -1.41
N GLY A 40 -5.00 -25.99 -2.49
CA GLY A 40 -4.53 -25.56 -3.80
C GLY A 40 -5.33 -24.40 -4.40
N GLU A 41 -6.62 -24.30 -4.08
CA GLU A 41 -7.47 -23.20 -4.54
C GLU A 41 -7.04 -21.89 -3.88
N ALA A 42 -6.83 -21.89 -2.56
CA ALA A 42 -6.36 -20.73 -1.84
C ALA A 42 -5.01 -20.22 -2.38
N LYS A 43 -4.07 -21.15 -2.66
CA LYS A 43 -2.77 -20.83 -3.27
C LYS A 43 -2.92 -20.20 -4.64
N MET A 44 -3.78 -20.76 -5.50
CA MET A 44 -4.06 -20.22 -6.82
C MET A 44 -4.64 -18.80 -6.75
N LEU A 45 -5.60 -18.55 -5.83
CA LEU A 45 -6.23 -17.24 -5.67
C LEU A 45 -5.24 -16.17 -5.18
N LEU A 46 -4.29 -16.53 -4.31
CA LEU A 46 -3.22 -15.62 -3.89
C LEU A 46 -2.29 -15.25 -5.05
N GLU A 47 -1.93 -16.21 -5.91
CA GLU A 47 -1.12 -15.95 -7.11
C GLU A 47 -1.86 -15.09 -8.13
N LEU A 48 -3.15 -15.37 -8.38
CA LEU A 48 -4.01 -14.53 -9.23
C LEU A 48 -4.08 -13.10 -8.71
N HIS A 49 -4.15 -12.90 -7.39
CA HIS A 49 -4.15 -11.57 -6.81
C HIS A 49 -2.83 -10.82 -7.02
N LYS A 50 -1.68 -11.52 -6.95
CA LYS A 50 -0.36 -10.91 -7.24
C LYS A 50 -0.22 -10.48 -8.70
N LEU A 51 -0.81 -11.25 -9.63
CA LEU A 51 -0.80 -10.95 -11.06
C LEU A 51 -1.76 -9.83 -11.46
N GLN A 52 -2.76 -9.52 -10.62
CA GLN A 52 -3.65 -8.39 -10.91
C GLN A 52 -2.86 -7.08 -10.87
N PRO A 53 -3.01 -6.23 -11.90
CA PRO A 53 -2.38 -4.92 -11.90
C PRO A 53 -2.88 -4.16 -10.67
N ALA A 54 -1.95 -3.58 -9.92
CA ALA A 54 -2.28 -2.77 -8.74
C ALA A 54 -3.34 -1.74 -9.12
N LYS A 55 -4.58 -1.93 -8.65
CA LYS A 55 -5.64 -0.94 -8.85
C LYS A 55 -5.13 0.37 -8.28
N LYS A 56 -5.23 1.43 -9.08
CA LYS A 56 -4.80 2.79 -8.69
C LYS A 56 -5.24 3.02 -7.25
N PRO A 57 -4.32 3.43 -6.35
CA PRO A 57 -4.68 3.66 -4.96
C PRO A 57 -5.91 4.57 -4.91
N LEU A 58 -6.86 4.23 -4.02
CA LEU A 58 -8.05 5.04 -3.78
C LEU A 58 -7.62 6.52 -3.70
N HIS A 59 -8.16 7.33 -4.62
CA HIS A 59 -7.82 8.74 -4.73
C HIS A 59 -7.92 9.38 -3.35
N GLY A 60 -6.79 9.87 -2.83
CA GLY A 60 -6.67 10.41 -1.48
C GLY A 60 -5.37 10.04 -0.78
N HIS A 61 -4.75 8.92 -1.16
CA HIS A 61 -3.42 8.56 -0.66
C HIS A 61 -2.33 9.05 -1.62
N VAL A 62 -2.04 10.35 -1.59
CA VAL A 62 -0.66 10.77 -1.83
C VAL A 62 0.12 10.18 -0.68
N VAL A 63 0.68 8.98 -0.87
CA VAL A 63 1.82 8.56 -0.07
C VAL A 63 2.84 9.66 -0.34
N HIS A 64 2.93 10.64 0.56
CA HIS A 64 4.14 11.44 0.65
C HIS A 64 5.21 10.41 0.96
N SER A 65 5.88 9.91 -0.08
CA SER A 65 7.16 9.29 0.10
C SER A 65 7.95 10.37 0.84
N ILE A 66 8.23 10.12 2.11
CA ILE A 66 9.17 10.93 2.87
C ILE A 66 10.50 10.60 2.21
N ASN A 67 10.74 11.23 1.07
CA ASN A 67 12.02 11.27 0.43
C ASN A 67 12.85 12.11 1.38
N PRO A 68 13.82 11.54 2.13
CA PRO A 68 14.69 12.34 2.97
C PRO A 68 15.65 13.05 2.01
N GLN A 69 15.14 14.00 1.23
CA GLN A 69 16.00 14.89 0.48
C GLN A 69 16.84 15.62 1.52
N PRO A 70 18.18 15.53 1.45
CA PRO A 70 19.03 16.29 2.33
C PRO A 70 18.71 17.77 2.08
N ARG A 71 18.14 18.44 3.09
CA ARG A 71 17.85 19.87 3.07
C ARG A 71 19.17 20.63 2.88
N LYS A 72 19.58 20.86 1.62
CA LYS A 72 20.71 21.73 1.29
C LYS A 72 20.31 23.14 1.71
N ARG A 73 20.81 23.58 2.88
CA ARG A 73 20.66 24.97 3.34
C ARG A 73 21.36 25.86 2.32
N LYS A 74 20.60 26.62 1.55
CA LYS A 74 21.14 27.67 0.68
C LYS A 74 21.36 28.91 1.54
N PHE A 75 22.63 29.24 1.79
CA PHE A 75 22.99 30.54 2.34
C PHE A 75 23.10 31.52 1.18
N ILE A 76 22.20 32.48 1.12
CA ILE A 76 22.24 33.57 0.15
C ILE A 76 22.95 34.73 0.85
N TYR A 77 24.18 35.00 0.47
CA TYR A 77 24.92 36.18 0.93
C TYR A 77 24.67 37.32 -0.04
N THR A 78 24.15 38.44 0.45
CA THR A 78 24.01 39.66 -0.33
C THR A 78 25.14 40.61 0.05
N LEU A 79 26.11 40.77 -0.84
CA LEU A 79 27.19 41.73 -0.67
C LEU A 79 26.67 43.13 -1.02
N ARG A 80 26.50 43.99 -0.01
CA ARG A 80 26.23 45.42 -0.23
C ARG A 80 27.55 46.18 -0.21
N MET A 81 28.01 46.58 -1.40
CA MET A 81 29.09 47.56 -1.53
C MET A 81 28.50 48.95 -1.22
N LYS A 82 28.98 49.59 -0.16
CA LYS A 82 28.75 51.03 0.07
C LYS A 82 29.86 51.78 -0.65
N LEU A 83 29.49 52.61 -1.62
CA LEU A 83 30.38 53.64 -2.14
C LEU A 83 30.43 54.75 -1.09
N GLY A 84 31.62 55.03 -0.56
CA GLY A 84 31.82 56.09 0.43
C GLY A 84 31.85 57.46 -0.24
N ASP A 85 31.32 58.45 0.48
CA ASP A 85 31.66 59.87 0.34
C ASP A 85 32.57 60.25 1.51
#